data_AF-A0A7R8X5X2-F1
#
_entry.id   AF-A0A7R8X5X2-F1
#
_cell.length_a   1.000
_cell.length_b   1.000
_cell.length_c   1.000
_cell.angle_alpha   90.00
_cell.angle_beta   90.00
_cell.angle_gamma   90.00
#
_symmetry.space_group_name_H-M   'P 1'
#
loop_
_entity.id
_entity.type
_entity.pdbx_description
1 polymer ?
#
loop_
_entity_poly.entity_id
_entity_poly.type
_entity_poly.pdbx_seq_one_letter_code
_entity_poly.pdbx_strand_id
1 'polypeptide(L)'
;MNSNPAEVYAHGSQWFATTFGVALGIFSAMLIFVPFFHKLQLGSIFEYFEMRYGTKSVRILGSVIFILQQVLYMTVALYAPVIAVASVTPFPEWTAILVAGGICTIYTTIGGLKGVVWTDALQVVFMLAGLLLIDIYGTISVGGPNKVWDIASQYQRDQMFK
;
A
#
# COMPACT_ATOMS: atom_id res chain seq x y z
N MET A 1 14.15 -1.89 -7.10
CA MET A 1 12.77 -2.26 -6.79
C MET A 1 11.91 -1.39 -7.68
N ASN A 2 11.42 -1.93 -8.80
CA ASN A 2 10.67 -1.14 -9.76
C ASN A 2 9.33 -0.77 -9.12
N SER A 3 9.04 0.52 -9.00
CA SER A 3 7.74 1.01 -8.54
C SER A 3 6.66 0.45 -9.46
N ASN A 4 5.48 0.07 -8.94
CA ASN A 4 4.37 -0.48 -9.73
C ASN A 4 4.09 0.29 -11.05
N PRO A 5 4.15 1.65 -11.11
CA PRO A 5 3.99 2.38 -12.37
C PRO A 5 5.11 2.13 -13.40
N ALA A 6 6.34 1.93 -12.94
CA ALA A 6 7.47 1.59 -13.80
C ALA A 6 7.37 0.15 -14.34
N GLU A 7 6.82 -0.76 -13.53
CA GLU A 7 6.55 -2.14 -13.95
C GLU A 7 5.42 -2.20 -14.99
N VAL A 8 4.33 -1.45 -14.79
CA VAL A 8 3.24 -1.30 -15.77
C VAL A 8 3.75 -0.67 -17.07
N TYR A 9 4.67 0.29 -16.99
CA TYR A 9 5.29 0.89 -18.17
C TYR A 9 6.16 -0.09 -18.98
N ALA A 10 6.81 -1.04 -18.29
CA ALA A 10 7.71 -2.02 -18.89
C ALA A 10 7.00 -3.30 -19.39
N HIS A 11 6.00 -3.80 -18.64
CA HIS A 11 5.34 -5.09 -18.89
C HIS A 11 3.89 -4.95 -19.41
N GLY A 12 3.37 -3.72 -19.55
CA GLY A 12 2.06 -3.47 -20.15
C GLY A 12 0.89 -3.89 -19.25
N SER A 13 -0.25 -4.17 -19.86
CA SER A 13 -1.53 -4.44 -19.18
C SER A 13 -1.59 -5.75 -18.37
N GLN A 14 -0.58 -6.62 -18.47
CA GLN A 14 -0.56 -7.91 -17.76
C GLN A 14 -0.59 -7.73 -16.22
N TRP A 15 -0.07 -6.62 -15.70
CA TRP A 15 -0.09 -6.31 -14.27
C TRP A 15 -1.53 -6.14 -13.73
N PHE A 16 -2.49 -5.73 -14.56
CA PHE A 16 -3.90 -5.62 -14.17
C PHE A 16 -4.50 -6.98 -13.77
N ALA A 17 -4.06 -8.08 -14.41
CA ALA A 17 -4.52 -9.42 -14.04
C ALA A 17 -4.08 -9.80 -12.61
N THR A 18 -2.86 -9.42 -12.22
CA THR A 18 -2.36 -9.61 -10.86
C THR A 18 -3.15 -8.77 -9.86
N THR A 19 -3.43 -7.49 -10.17
CA THR A 19 -4.26 -6.63 -9.30
C THR A 19 -5.65 -7.22 -9.09
N PHE A 20 -6.28 -7.73 -10.15
CA PHE A 20 -7.60 -8.35 -10.07
C PHE A 20 -7.60 -9.63 -9.24
N GLY A 21 -6.59 -10.49 -9.41
CA GLY A 21 -6.41 -11.70 -8.60
C GLY A 21 -6.22 -11.39 -7.11
N VAL A 22 -5.42 -10.38 -6.78
CA VAL A 22 -5.22 -9.93 -5.39
C VAL A 22 -6.52 -9.37 -4.81
N ALA A 23 -7.27 -8.56 -5.57
CA ALA A 23 -8.55 -8.01 -5.11
C ALA A 23 -9.57 -9.12 -4.78
N LEU A 24 -9.70 -10.13 -5.64
CA LEU A 24 -10.54 -11.30 -5.37
C LEU A 24 -10.05 -12.12 -4.17
N GLY A 25 -8.73 -12.26 -4.01
CA GLY A 25 -8.13 -12.91 -2.85
C GLY A 25 -8.48 -12.19 -1.54
N ILE A 26 -8.39 -10.86 -1.53
CA ILE A 26 -8.77 -10.04 -0.36
C ILE A 26 -10.26 -10.15 -0.10
N PHE A 27 -11.11 -10.08 -1.13
CA PHE A 27 -12.56 -10.15 -0.99
C PHE A 27 -13.01 -11.51 -0.43
N SER A 28 -12.48 -12.61 -0.98
CA SER A 28 -12.76 -13.96 -0.47
C SER A 28 -12.24 -14.15 0.95
N ALA A 29 -11.04 -13.65 1.26
CA ALA A 29 -10.51 -13.69 2.61
C ALA A 29 -11.37 -12.91 3.60
N MET A 30 -11.88 -11.74 3.19
CA MET A 30 -12.81 -10.95 3.99
C MET A 30 -14.09 -11.73 4.31
N LEU A 31 -14.68 -12.42 3.34
CA LEU A 31 -15.92 -13.19 3.56
C LEU A 31 -15.73 -14.44 4.42
N ILE A 32 -14.56 -15.07 4.38
CA ILE A 32 -14.32 -16.35 5.07
C ILE A 32 -13.68 -16.13 6.44
N PHE A 33 -12.60 -15.35 6.51
CA PHE A 33 -11.80 -15.21 7.72
C PHE A 33 -12.41 -14.19 8.70
N VAL A 34 -13.00 -13.09 8.23
CA VAL A 34 -13.59 -12.08 9.14
C VAL A 34 -14.72 -12.66 10.01
N PRO A 35 -15.75 -13.35 9.48
CA PRO A 35 -16.79 -13.93 10.33
C PRO A 35 -16.25 -15.05 11.22
N PHE A 36 -15.22 -15.77 10.78
CA PHE A 36 -14.55 -16.78 11.60
C PHE A 36 -13.88 -16.15 12.83
N PHE A 37 -13.00 -15.16 12.63
CA PHE A 37 -12.29 -14.50 13.75
C PHE A 37 -13.22 -13.69 14.65
N HIS A 38 -14.25 -13.04 14.07
CA HIS A 38 -15.22 -12.27 14.86
C HIS A 38 -16.04 -13.16 15.81
N LYS A 39 -16.36 -14.41 15.42
CA LYS A 39 -17.03 -15.37 16.30
C LYS A 39 -16.18 -15.82 17.49
N LEU A 40 -14.85 -15.83 17.33
CA LEU A 40 -13.93 -16.20 18.40
C LEU A 40 -13.64 -15.03 19.38
N GLN A 41 -14.11 -13.81 19.08
CA GLN A 41 -13.89 -12.59 19.88
C GLN A 41 -12.42 -12.34 20.30
N LEU A 42 -11.48 -12.74 19.44
CA LEU A 42 -10.06 -12.59 19.73
C LEU A 42 -9.61 -11.15 19.49
N GLY A 43 -8.82 -10.59 20.41
CA GLY A 43 -8.24 -9.26 20.26
C GLY A 43 -7.02 -9.25 19.32
N SER A 44 -6.41 -10.42 19.07
CA SER A 44 -5.22 -10.56 18.22
C SER A 44 -5.16 -11.92 17.53
N ILE A 45 -4.65 -11.95 16.30
CA ILE A 45 -4.42 -13.19 15.54
C ILE A 45 -3.44 -14.12 16.29
N PHE A 46 -2.51 -13.56 17.06
CA PHE A 46 -1.57 -14.37 17.85
C PHE A 46 -2.25 -15.08 19.05
N GLU A 47 -3.39 -14.57 19.49
CA GLU A 47 -4.22 -15.22 20.51
C GLU A 47 -4.84 -16.53 19.99
N TYR A 48 -5.17 -16.58 18.69
CA TYR A 48 -5.56 -17.81 18.03
C TYR A 48 -4.43 -18.86 18.06
N PHE A 49 -3.17 -18.44 17.86
CA PHE A 49 -2.03 -19.35 17.99
C PHE A 49 -1.85 -19.86 19.42
N GLU A 50 -2.11 -19.03 20.44
CA GLU A 50 -2.13 -19.51 21.83
C GLU A 50 -3.21 -20.57 22.05
N MET A 51 -4.44 -20.35 21.56
CA MET A 51 -5.53 -21.32 21.69
C MET A 51 -5.24 -22.63 20.97
N ARG A 52 -4.59 -22.57 19.80
CA ARG A 52 -4.32 -23.77 18.98
C ARG A 52 -3.17 -24.62 19.49
N TYR A 53 -2.12 -24.00 20.04
CA TYR A 53 -0.89 -24.65 20.48
C TYR A 53 -0.74 -24.74 22.02
N GLY A 54 -1.68 -24.15 22.77
CA GLY A 54 -1.75 -24.23 24.23
C GLY A 54 -0.61 -23.55 24.99
N THR A 55 0.24 -22.77 24.31
CA THR A 55 1.48 -22.24 24.89
C THR A 55 1.63 -20.74 24.63
N LYS A 56 1.78 -19.96 25.70
CA LYS A 56 2.02 -18.50 25.64
C LYS A 56 3.31 -18.12 24.90
N SER A 57 4.32 -18.97 24.93
CA SER A 57 5.60 -18.76 24.23
C SER A 57 5.42 -18.62 22.72
N VAL A 58 4.51 -19.38 22.12
CA VAL A 58 4.23 -19.30 20.67
C VAL A 58 3.59 -17.96 20.31
N ARG A 59 2.69 -17.44 21.16
CA ARG A 59 2.10 -16.11 20.99
C ARG A 59 3.16 -15.02 21.03
N ILE A 60 4.05 -15.05 22.02
CA ILE A 60 5.08 -14.04 22.22
C ILE A 60 6.08 -14.09 21.05
N LEU A 61 6.59 -15.27 20.70
CA LEU A 61 7.53 -15.43 19.58
C LEU A 61 6.92 -14.96 18.26
N GLY A 62 5.68 -15.37 17.95
CA GLY A 62 4.98 -14.93 16.74
C GLY A 62 4.76 -13.42 16.69
N SER A 63 4.37 -12.82 17.82
CA SER A 63 4.17 -11.37 17.91
C SER A 63 5.47 -10.60 17.74
N VAL A 64 6.57 -11.06 18.36
CA VAL A 64 7.89 -10.41 18.24
C VAL A 64 8.42 -10.49 16.81
N ILE A 65 8.36 -11.67 16.17
CA ILE A 65 8.79 -11.84 14.79
C ILE A 65 7.97 -10.93 13.86
N PHE A 66 6.65 -10.87 14.07
CA PHE A 66 5.78 -10.00 13.29
C PHE A 66 6.08 -8.51 13.50
N ILE A 67 6.29 -8.06 14.74
CA ILE A 67 6.65 -6.67 15.02
C ILE A 67 7.99 -6.33 14.35
N LEU A 68 9.00 -7.20 14.44
CA LEU A 68 10.29 -7.00 13.79
C LEU A 68 10.14 -6.90 12.26
N GLN A 69 9.39 -7.82 11.66
CA GLN A 69 9.09 -7.78 10.23
C GLN A 69 8.38 -6.47 9.85
N GLN A 70 7.40 -6.03 10.63
CA GLN A 70 6.65 -4.81 10.36
C GLN A 70 7.51 -3.55 10.50
N VAL A 71 8.40 -3.48 11.49
CA VAL A 71 9.33 -2.35 11.64
C VAL A 71 10.26 -2.25 10.44
N LEU A 72 10.82 -3.38 9.98
CA LEU A 72 11.69 -3.41 8.80
C LEU A 72 10.93 -2.98 7.55
N TYR A 73 9.72 -3.52 7.35
CA TYR A 73 8.88 -3.17 6.21
C TYR A 73 8.50 -1.67 6.21
N MET A 74 8.05 -1.15 7.35
CA MET A 74 7.66 0.26 7.51
C MET A 74 8.84 1.21 7.27
N THR A 75 10.05 0.82 7.68
CA THR A 75 11.27 1.63 7.43
C THR A 75 11.54 1.77 5.94
N VAL A 76 11.44 0.67 5.19
CA VAL A 76 11.61 0.69 3.72
C VAL A 76 10.47 1.46 3.06
N ALA A 77 9.23 1.28 3.53
CA ALA A 77 8.05 1.96 2.99
C ALA A 77 8.12 3.49 3.20
N LEU A 78 8.62 3.96 4.36
CA LEU A 78 8.78 5.39 4.67
C LEU A 78 9.87 6.05 3.82
N TYR A 79 10.86 5.28 3.36
CA TYR A 79 11.97 5.81 2.57
C TYR A 79 11.53 6.29 1.18
N ALA A 80 10.56 5.61 0.55
CA ALA A 80 10.05 5.98 -0.77
C ALA A 80 9.48 7.42 -0.85
N PRO A 81 8.55 7.85 0.03
CA PRO A 81 8.04 9.23 0.02
C PRO A 81 9.11 10.24 0.46
N VAL A 82 10.07 9.86 1.30
CA VAL A 82 11.19 10.74 1.71
C VAL A 82 12.04 11.12 0.52
N ILE A 83 12.43 10.17 -0.33
CA ILE A 83 13.19 10.46 -1.55
C ILE A 83 12.37 11.34 -2.49
N ALA A 84 11.07 11.06 -2.64
CA ALA A 84 10.19 11.88 -3.47
C ALA A 84 10.15 13.34 -2.98
N VAL A 85 10.03 13.57 -1.68
CA VAL A 85 10.04 14.93 -1.08
C VAL A 85 11.42 15.57 -1.19
N ALA A 86 12.50 14.82 -0.96
CA ALA A 86 13.87 15.30 -1.10
C ALA A 86 14.20 15.71 -2.56
N SER A 87 13.55 15.10 -3.55
CA SER A 87 13.73 15.49 -4.96
C SER A 87 13.14 16.86 -5.30
N VAL A 88 12.16 17.34 -4.53
CA VAL A 88 11.46 18.61 -4.75
C VAL A 88 11.76 19.66 -3.67
N THR A 89 12.56 19.31 -2.65
CA THR A 89 12.94 20.22 -1.56
C THR A 89 14.46 20.32 -1.42
N PRO A 90 15.01 21.47 -0.98
CA PRO A 90 16.45 21.65 -0.81
C PRO A 90 17.00 21.06 0.51
N PHE A 91 16.18 20.35 1.28
CA PHE A 91 16.55 19.83 2.60
C PHE A 91 17.18 18.44 2.53
N PRO A 92 18.07 18.08 3.48
CA PRO A 92 18.63 16.74 3.55
C PRO A 92 17.56 15.70 3.94
N GLU A 93 17.66 14.51 3.37
CA GLU A 93 16.71 13.39 3.53
C GLU A 93 16.43 13.03 5.00
N TRP A 94 17.47 13.07 5.85
CA TRP A 94 17.37 12.79 7.28
C TRP A 94 16.36 13.70 8.01
N THR A 95 16.26 14.97 7.60
CA THR A 95 15.30 15.91 8.20
C THR A 95 13.87 15.54 7.82
N ALA A 96 13.63 15.15 6.57
CA ALA A 96 12.31 14.71 6.13
C ALA A 96 11.86 13.42 6.86
N ILE A 97 12.77 12.47 7.09
CA ILE A 97 12.50 11.25 7.88
C ILE A 97 12.07 11.60 9.30
N LEU A 98 12.84 12.46 9.99
CA LEU A 98 12.55 12.83 11.38
C LEU A 98 11.22 13.58 11.51
N VAL A 99 10.93 14.50 10.60
CA VAL A 99 9.68 15.27 10.61
C VAL A 99 8.49 14.36 10.29
N ALA A 100 8.57 13.56 9.23
CA ALA A 100 7.48 12.65 8.84
C ALA A 100 7.21 11.59 9.91
N GLY A 101 8.27 10.96 10.45
CA GLY A 101 8.16 9.98 11.53
C GLY A 101 7.63 10.58 12.83
N GLY A 102 8.07 11.80 13.17
CA GLY A 102 7.60 12.53 14.35
C GLY A 102 6.11 12.86 14.27
N ILE A 103 5.66 13.46 13.17
CA ILE A 103 4.24 13.74 12.92
C ILE A 103 3.44 12.44 12.96
N CYS A 104 3.93 11.39 12.29
CA CYS A 104 3.30 10.07 12.27
C CYS A 104 3.08 9.48 13.66
N THR A 105 4.12 9.52 14.49
CA THR A 105 4.06 9.01 15.85
C THR A 105 3.06 9.82 16.68
N ILE A 106 3.12 11.15 16.63
CA ILE A 106 2.25 12.03 17.42
C ILE A 106 0.76 11.78 17.09
N TYR A 107 0.38 11.81 15.82
CA TYR A 107 -1.03 11.61 15.47
C TYR A 107 -1.50 10.18 15.76
N THR A 108 -0.61 9.18 15.64
CA THR A 108 -0.94 7.78 15.94
C THR A 108 -1.16 7.58 17.44
N THR A 109 -0.31 8.17 18.30
CA THR A 109 -0.45 8.08 19.75
C THR A 109 -1.72 8.76 20.25
N ILE A 110 -2.10 9.91 19.66
CA ILE A 110 -3.29 10.66 20.07
C ILE A 110 -4.58 10.01 19.55
N GLY A 111 -4.59 9.58 18.28
CA GLY A 111 -5.80 9.08 17.61
C GLY A 111 -6.12 7.60 17.87
N GLY A 112 -5.13 6.80 18.25
CA GLY A 112 -5.26 5.34 18.35
C GLY A 112 -5.70 4.71 17.02
N LEU A 113 -6.22 3.48 17.06
CA LEU A 113 -6.63 2.75 15.85
C LEU A 113 -7.71 3.50 15.05
N LYS A 114 -8.65 4.17 15.73
CA LYS A 114 -9.71 4.95 15.06
C LYS A 114 -9.15 6.14 14.30
N GLY A 115 -8.20 6.88 14.89
CA GLY A 115 -7.55 8.00 14.24
C GLY A 115 -6.78 7.56 12.99
N VAL A 116 -6.04 6.45 13.09
CA VAL A 116 -5.29 5.87 11.96
C VAL A 116 -6.23 5.52 10.79
N VAL A 117 -7.37 4.89 11.06
CA VAL A 117 -8.35 4.54 10.02
C VAL A 117 -8.90 5.77 9.31
N TRP A 118 -9.18 6.86 10.05
CA TRP A 118 -9.63 8.11 9.43
C TRP A 118 -8.55 8.76 8.57
N THR A 119 -7.30 8.78 9.04
CA THR A 119 -6.19 9.31 8.24
C THR A 119 -5.94 8.48 6.98
N ASP A 120 -6.07 7.16 7.06
CA ASP A 120 -5.90 6.26 5.91
C ASP A 120 -7.03 6.46 4.88
N ALA A 121 -8.27 6.61 5.33
CA ALA A 121 -9.40 6.93 4.45
C ALA A 121 -9.18 8.25 3.68
N LEU A 122 -8.70 9.29 4.36
CA LEU A 122 -8.36 10.56 3.71
C LEU A 122 -7.18 10.40 2.74
N GLN A 123 -6.17 9.63 3.11
CA GLN A 123 -5.01 9.34 2.27
C GLN A 123 -5.43 8.70 0.94
N VAL A 124 -6.34 7.72 0.97
CA VAL A 124 -6.88 7.09 -0.25
C VAL A 124 -7.57 8.11 -1.16
N VAL A 125 -8.35 9.05 -0.59
CA VAL A 125 -9.01 10.10 -1.37
C VAL A 125 -8.00 10.99 -2.08
N PHE A 126 -6.96 11.44 -1.38
CA PHE A 126 -5.91 12.27 -1.98
C PHE A 126 -5.09 11.53 -3.03
N MET A 127 -4.79 10.24 -2.81
CA MET A 127 -4.11 9.41 -3.81
C MET A 127 -4.94 9.27 -5.09
N LEU A 128 -6.24 9.01 -4.97
CA LEU A 128 -7.14 8.91 -6.12
C LEU A 128 -7.26 10.24 -6.88
N ALA A 129 -7.40 11.35 -6.16
CA ALA A 129 -7.45 12.67 -6.78
C ALA A 129 -6.14 12.99 -7.53
N GLY A 130 -4.99 12.73 -6.90
CA GLY A 130 -3.67 12.93 -7.53
C GLY A 130 -3.49 12.06 -8.78
N LEU A 131 -3.92 10.79 -8.72
CA LEU A 131 -3.88 9.89 -9.87
C LEU A 131 -4.72 10.43 -11.05
N LEU A 132 -5.97 10.85 -10.78
CA LEU A 132 -6.85 11.41 -11.80
C LEU A 132 -6.29 12.69 -12.42
N LEU A 133 -5.68 13.57 -11.61
CA LEU A 133 -5.05 14.78 -12.10
C LEU A 133 -3.88 14.45 -13.04
N ILE A 134 -3.00 13.55 -12.64
CA ILE A 134 -1.86 13.13 -13.48
C ILE A 134 -2.36 12.51 -14.79
N ASP A 135 -3.41 11.69 -14.75
CA ASP A 135 -3.99 11.04 -15.94
C ASP A 135 -4.61 12.06 -16.91
N ILE A 136 -5.38 13.03 -16.41
CA ILE A 136 -6.01 14.09 -17.22
C ILE A 136 -4.94 14.99 -17.83
N TYR A 137 -4.00 15.51 -17.03
CA TYR A 137 -2.93 16.37 -17.54
C TYR A 137 -2.02 15.62 -18.52
N GLY A 138 -1.69 14.36 -18.25
CA GLY A 138 -0.95 13.49 -19.16
C GLY A 138 -1.67 13.35 -20.50
N THR A 139 -2.96 13.05 -20.48
CA THR A 139 -3.77 12.88 -21.69
C THR A 139 -3.87 14.15 -22.53
N ILE A 140 -4.03 15.30 -21.89
CA ILE A 140 -4.05 16.60 -22.58
C ILE A 140 -2.70 16.90 -23.22
N SER A 141 -1.60 16.65 -22.50
CA SER A 141 -0.23 16.93 -22.98
C SER A 141 0.16 16.11 -24.22
N VAL A 142 -0.39 14.90 -24.36
CA VAL A 142 -0.15 14.00 -25.51
C VAL A 142 -0.99 14.40 -26.74
N GLY A 143 -2.03 15.22 -26.56
CA GLY A 143 -2.92 15.68 -27.63
C GLY A 143 -4.28 14.97 -27.68
N GLY A 144 -4.71 14.36 -26.56
CA GLY A 144 -6.03 13.76 -26.39
C GLY A 144 -6.01 12.24 -26.23
N PRO A 145 -7.13 11.66 -25.73
CA PRO A 145 -7.23 10.24 -25.37
C PRO A 145 -7.05 9.30 -26.57
N ASN A 146 -7.48 9.71 -27.77
CA ASN A 146 -7.29 8.92 -28.99
C ASN A 146 -5.82 8.68 -29.29
N LYS A 147 -4.98 9.71 -29.11
CA LYS A 147 -3.54 9.61 -29.37
C LYS A 147 -2.81 8.82 -28.28
N VAL A 148 -3.31 8.85 -27.05
CA VAL A 148 -2.85 7.96 -25.96
C VAL A 148 -3.13 6.50 -26.32
N TRP A 149 -4.33 6.21 -26.83
CA TRP A 149 -4.72 4.86 -27.25
C TRP A 149 -3.90 4.37 -28.46
N ASP A 150 -3.65 5.24 -29.45
CA ASP A 150 -2.82 4.93 -30.61
C ASP A 150 -1.38 4.60 -30.20
N ILE A 151 -0.79 5.38 -29.30
CA ILE A 151 0.55 5.10 -28.74
C ILE A 151 0.54 3.80 -27.95
N ALA A 152 -0.49 3.55 -27.12
CA ALA A 152 -0.60 2.33 -26.34
C ALA A 152 -0.64 1.08 -27.25
N SER A 153 -1.41 1.14 -28.35
CA SER A 153 -1.52 0.05 -29.31
C SER A 153 -0.24 -0.12 -30.16
N GLN A 154 0.42 0.98 -30.52
CA GLN A 154 1.70 0.95 -31.26
C GLN A 154 2.83 0.28 -30.47
N TYR A 155 2.84 0.41 -29.13
CA TYR A 155 3.81 -0.26 -28.25
C TYR A 155 3.33 -1.63 -27.72
N GLN A 156 2.24 -2.20 -28.26
CA GLN A 156 1.61 -3.45 -27.81
C GLN A 156 1.29 -3.48 -26.30
N ARG A 157 0.96 -2.33 -25.71
CA ARG A 157 0.66 -2.21 -24.27
C ARG A 157 -0.81 -2.53 -23.93
N ASP A 158 -1.62 -2.76 -24.95
CA ASP A 158 -3.03 -3.15 -24.92
C ASP A 158 -3.24 -4.68 -24.85
N GLN A 159 -2.24 -5.48 -25.23
CA GLN A 159 -2.32 -6.94 -25.18
C GLN A 159 -2.01 -7.47 -23.77
N MET A 160 -3.05 -7.89 -23.05
CA MET A 160 -2.93 -8.51 -21.71
C MET A 160 -2.19 -9.85 -21.71
N PHE A 161 -2.15 -10.55 -22.85
CA PHE A 161 -1.52 -11.86 -22.99
C PHE A 161 -0.73 -11.90 -24.31
N LYS A 162 0.56 -12.21 -24.22
CA LYS A 162 1.38 -12.70 -25.34
C LYS A 162 1.35 -14.22 -25.36
#